data_AF-A0A3S1NDZ2-F1
#
_entry.id   AF-A0A3S1NDZ2-F1
#
_cell.length_a   1.000
_cell.length_b   1.000
_cell.length_c   1.000
_cell.angle_alpha   90.00
_cell.angle_beta   90.00
_cell.angle_gamma   90.00
#
_symmetry.space_group_name_H-M   'P 1'
#
loop_
_entity.id
_entity.type
_entity.pdbx_description
1 polymer ?
#
loop_
_entity_poly.entity_id
_entity_poly.type
_entity_poly.pdbx_seq_one_letter_code
_entity_poly.pdbx_strand_id
1 'polypeptide(L)'
;MINPPKRQDEYQDRAIDCQEAMEPGFQAIVDCMIEVGWTRGEVLRSLKRLIAADNMTQKENAKLETQLAIARAMLRAGKPL
;
A
#
# COMPACT_ATOMS: atom_id res chain seq x y z
N MET A 1 11.20 16.43 -6.51
CA MET A 1 11.07 16.38 -5.04
C MET A 1 9.63 16.00 -4.74
N ILE A 2 9.37 15.03 -3.85
CA ILE A 2 8.01 14.62 -3.50
C ILE A 2 7.50 15.62 -2.46
N ASN A 3 6.39 16.30 -2.75
CA ASN A 3 5.80 17.26 -1.82
C ASN A 3 5.14 16.51 -0.66
N PRO A 4 5.43 16.87 0.61
CA PRO A 4 4.72 16.30 1.74
C PRO A 4 3.26 16.79 1.75
N PRO A 5 2.35 16.08 2.44
CA PRO A 5 0.99 16.57 2.63
C PRO A 5 0.99 17.92 3.37
N LYS A 6 0.04 18.80 3.04
CA LYS A 6 -0.08 20.16 3.63
C LYS A 6 -0.30 20.13 5.14
N ARG A 7 -0.98 19.09 5.64
CA ARG A 7 -1.20 18.81 7.07
C ARG A 7 -1.33 17.31 7.30
N GLN A 8 -1.17 16.83 8.54
CA GLN A 8 -1.23 15.39 8.85
C GLN A 8 -2.67 14.84 8.87
N ASP A 9 -3.66 15.66 9.19
CA ASP A 9 -5.08 15.28 9.22
C ASP A 9 -5.78 15.40 7.86
N GLU A 10 -6.98 14.85 7.76
CA GLU A 10 -7.78 14.88 6.53
C GLU A 10 -8.08 16.31 6.05
N TYR A 11 -8.05 16.51 4.73
CA TYR A 11 -8.50 17.74 4.07
C TYR A 11 -9.03 17.44 2.69
N GLN A 12 -9.88 18.34 2.18
CA GLN A 12 -10.63 18.15 0.94
C GLN A 12 -9.77 17.64 -0.22
N ASP A 13 -8.59 18.23 -0.42
CA ASP A 13 -7.71 17.90 -1.55
C ASP A 13 -6.57 16.94 -1.18
N ARG A 14 -6.58 16.29 0.00
CA ARG A 14 -5.47 15.44 0.45
C ARG A 14 -5.17 14.30 -0.51
N ALA A 15 -6.23 13.67 -1.02
CA ALA A 15 -6.11 12.61 -2.01
C ALA A 15 -5.52 13.12 -3.33
N ILE A 16 -5.91 14.32 -3.77
CA ILE A 16 -5.42 14.94 -5.00
C ILE A 16 -3.94 15.32 -4.85
N ASP A 17 -3.57 16.00 -3.76
CA ASP A 17 -2.18 16.35 -3.45
C ASP A 17 -1.29 15.10 -3.39
N CYS A 18 -1.80 14.00 -2.82
CA CYS A 18 -1.08 12.72 -2.78
C CYS A 18 -0.89 12.13 -4.19
N GLN A 19 -1.93 12.17 -5.02
CA GLN A 19 -1.85 11.73 -6.42
C GLN A 19 -0.80 12.54 -7.20
N GLU A 20 -0.84 13.87 -7.11
CA GLU A 20 0.12 14.76 -7.77
C GLU A 20 1.55 14.48 -7.30
N ALA A 21 1.75 14.25 -6.00
CA ALA A 21 3.05 13.91 -5.45
C ALA A 21 3.58 12.56 -5.96
N MET A 22 2.70 11.59 -6.23
CA MET A 22 3.05 10.26 -6.75
C MET A 22 3.27 10.23 -8.26
N GLU A 23 2.63 11.11 -9.02
CA GLU A 23 2.60 11.05 -10.49
C GLU A 23 3.98 10.99 -11.15
N PRO A 24 5.01 11.77 -10.75
CA PRO A 24 6.34 11.67 -11.34
C PRO A 24 6.97 10.28 -11.18
N GLY A 25 6.80 9.66 -10.00
CA GLY A 25 7.31 8.30 -9.75
C GLY A 25 6.53 7.24 -10.52
N PHE A 26 5.21 7.43 -10.67
CA PHE A 26 4.39 6.57 -11.49
C PHE A 26 4.80 6.60 -12.96
N GLN A 27 5.02 7.78 -13.55
CA GLN A 27 5.48 7.89 -14.94
C GLN A 27 6.87 7.24 -15.10
N ALA A 28 7.80 7.48 -14.18
CA ALA A 28 9.13 6.85 -14.23
C ALA A 28 9.05 5.31 -14.24
N ILE A 29 8.19 4.71 -13.41
CA ILE A 29 7.98 3.24 -13.43
C ILE A 29 7.44 2.79 -14.78
N VAL A 30 6.46 3.50 -15.33
CA VAL A 30 5.86 3.14 -16.62
C VAL A 30 6.87 3.25 -17.75
N ASP A 31 7.64 4.32 -17.79
CA ASP A 31 8.65 4.58 -18.81
C ASP A 31 9.77 3.52 -18.76
N CYS A 32 10.31 3.21 -17.57
CA CYS A 32 11.33 2.16 -17.42
C CYS A 32 10.85 0.79 -17.91
N MET A 33 9.56 0.46 -17.70
CA MET A 33 9.02 -0.81 -18.16
C MET A 33 8.81 -0.82 -19.69
N ILE A 34 8.44 0.32 -20.27
CA ILE A 34 8.34 0.47 -21.73
C ILE A 34 9.71 0.36 -22.39
N GLU A 35 10.75 0.95 -21.80
CA GLU A 35 12.13 0.90 -22.31
C GLU A 35 12.67 -0.54 -22.45
N VAL A 36 12.24 -1.45 -21.57
CA VAL A 36 12.63 -2.87 -21.63
C VAL A 36 11.62 -3.74 -22.40
N GLY A 37 10.66 -3.12 -23.09
CA GLY A 37 9.79 -3.77 -24.08
C GLY A 37 8.39 -4.15 -23.61
N TRP A 38 7.98 -3.80 -22.38
CA TRP A 38 6.60 -4.03 -21.95
C TRP A 38 5.64 -3.02 -22.55
N THR A 39 4.41 -3.44 -22.86
CA THR A 39 3.38 -2.49 -23.28
C THR A 39 2.84 -1.72 -22.08
N ARG A 40 2.45 -0.46 -22.29
CA ARG A 40 1.76 0.35 -21.26
C ARG A 40 0.54 -0.40 -20.68
N GLY A 41 -0.20 -1.13 -21.51
CA GLY A 41 -1.35 -1.92 -21.08
C GLY A 41 -0.98 -3.04 -20.10
N GLU A 42 0.15 -3.71 -20.31
CA GLU A 42 0.66 -4.73 -19.38
C GLU A 42 1.07 -4.11 -18.05
N VAL A 43 1.83 -3.01 -18.09
CA VAL A 43 2.29 -2.31 -16.88
C VAL A 43 1.10 -1.90 -16.01
N LEU A 44 0.09 -1.24 -16.60
CA LEU A 44 -1.09 -0.79 -15.86
C LEU A 44 -1.91 -1.96 -15.28
N ARG A 45 -2.05 -3.06 -16.03
CA ARG A 45 -2.73 -4.27 -15.51
C ARG A 45 -1.96 -4.90 -14.36
N SER A 46 -0.64 -4.98 -14.47
CA SER A 46 0.23 -5.53 -13.44
C SER A 46 0.21 -4.67 -12.18
N LEU A 47 0.33 -3.34 -12.28
CA LEU A 47 0.25 -2.44 -11.14
C LEU A 47 -1.08 -2.57 -10.39
N LYS A 48 -2.22 -2.64 -11.09
CA LYS A 48 -3.53 -2.89 -10.46
C LYS A 48 -3.56 -4.19 -9.65
N ARG A 49 -2.97 -5.27 -10.19
CA ARG A 49 -2.90 -6.57 -9.49
C ARG A 49 -1.98 -6.52 -8.28
N LEU A 50 -0.84 -5.82 -8.39
CA LEU A 50 0.10 -5.65 -7.27
C LEU A 50 -0.54 -4.88 -6.11
N ILE A 51 -1.25 -3.78 -6.40
CA ILE A 51 -1.99 -3.00 -5.38
C ILE A 51 -3.06 -3.88 -4.70
N ALA A 52 -3.80 -4.68 -5.48
CA ALA A 52 -4.80 -5.57 -4.91
C ALA A 52 -4.17 -6.66 -4.01
N ALA A 53 -3.03 -7.23 -4.43
CA ALA A 53 -2.30 -8.23 -3.66
C ALA A 53 -1.72 -7.64 -2.36
N ASP A 54 -1.18 -6.42 -2.41
CA ASP A 54 -0.67 -5.71 -1.23
C ASP A 54 -1.80 -5.45 -0.22
N ASN A 55 -2.94 -4.92 -0.68
CA ASN A 55 -4.12 -4.70 0.16
C ASN A 55 -4.60 -5.99 0.84
N MET A 56 -4.61 -7.12 0.12
CA MET A 56 -4.96 -8.42 0.71
C MET A 56 -3.95 -8.85 1.77
N THR A 57 -2.65 -8.70 1.48
CA THR A 57 -1.56 -9.06 2.39
C THR A 57 -1.64 -8.25 3.68
N GLN A 58 -1.83 -6.93 3.57
CA GLN A 58 -1.95 -6.04 4.73
C GLN A 58 -3.16 -6.40 5.60
N LYS A 59 -4.29 -6.75 4.98
CA LYS A 59 -5.49 -7.19 5.70
C LYS A 59 -5.27 -8.48 6.47
N GLU A 60 -4.66 -9.50 5.84
CA GLU A 60 -4.42 -10.78 6.52
C GLU A 60 -3.36 -10.65 7.60
N ASN A 61 -2.30 -9.86 7.37
CA ASN A 61 -1.30 -9.55 8.39
C ASN A 61 -1.93 -8.88 9.62
N ALA A 62 -2.81 -7.89 9.42
CA ALA A 62 -3.50 -7.23 10.53
C ALA A 62 -4.36 -8.20 11.36
N LYS A 63 -5.02 -9.18 10.72
CA LYS A 63 -5.78 -10.21 11.43
C LYS A 63 -4.86 -11.14 12.22
N LEU A 64 -3.77 -11.60 11.62
CA LEU A 64 -2.79 -12.47 12.28
C LEU A 64 -2.16 -11.77 13.47
N GLU A 65 -1.76 -10.50 13.34
CA GLU A 65 -1.23 -9.71 14.45
C GLU A 65 -2.25 -9.57 15.59
N THR A 66 -3.53 -9.37 15.25
CA THR A 66 -4.61 -9.32 16.25
C THR A 66 -4.74 -10.66 16.99
N GLN A 67 -4.78 -11.78 16.25
CA GLN A 67 -4.86 -13.12 16.85
C GLN A 67 -3.65 -13.42 17.73
N LEU A 68 -2.46 -13.04 17.27
CA LEU A 68 -1.22 -13.22 17.99
C LEU A 68 -1.19 -12.39 19.28
N ALA A 69 -1.69 -11.16 19.24
CA ALA A 69 -1.83 -10.32 20.42
C ALA A 69 -2.78 -10.92 21.46
N ILE A 70 -3.92 -11.47 21.02
CA ILE A 70 -4.88 -12.16 21.90
C ILE A 70 -4.26 -13.41 22.50
N ALA A 71 -3.63 -14.27 21.70
CA ALA A 71 -2.96 -15.48 22.17
C ALA A 71 -1.87 -15.15 23.20
N ARG A 72 -1.06 -14.12 22.94
CA ARG A 72 -0.04 -13.61 23.89
C ARG A 72 -0.68 -13.13 25.19
N ALA A 73 -1.84 -12.45 25.13
CA ALA A 73 -2.55 -12.01 26.33
C ALA A 73 -3.14 -13.18 27.13
N MET A 74 -3.70 -14.20 26.48
CA MET A 74 -4.22 -15.41 27.12
C MET A 74 -3.13 -16.17 27.87
N LEU A 75 -1.97 -16.37 27.23
CA LEU A 75 -0.81 -17.00 27.85
C LEU A 75 -0.33 -16.22 29.09
N ARG A 76 -0.23 -14.88 29.01
CA ARG A 76 0.14 -14.04 30.16
C ARG A 76 -0.88 -14.11 31.29
N ALA A 77 -2.16 -14.31 30.98
CA ALA A 77 -3.23 -14.46 31.95
C ALA A 77 -3.35 -15.89 32.51
N GLY A 78 -2.48 -16.83 32.11
CA GLY A 78 -2.54 -18.24 32.50
C GLY A 78 -3.79 -18.97 31.98
N LYS A 79 -4.45 -18.44 30.95
CA LYS A 79 -5.63 -19.05 30.32
C LYS A 79 -5.19 -20.04 29.23
N PRO A 80 -5.92 -21.13 29.01
CA PRO A 80 -5.71 -21.99 27.85
C PRO A 80 -5.96 -21.19 26.55
N LEU A 81 -5.21 -21.54 25.50
CA LEU A 81 -5.34 -20.96 24.15
C LEU A 81 -6.60 -21.45 23.43
#